data_AF-A0AAD9IGW6-F1
#
_entry.id   AF-A0AAD9IGW6-F1
#
_cell.length_a   1.000
_cell.length_b   1.000
_cell.length_c   1.000
_cell.angle_alpha   90.00
_cell.angle_beta   90.00
_cell.angle_gamma   90.00
#
_symmetry.space_group_name_H-M   'P 1'
#
loop_
_entity.id
_entity.type
_entity.pdbx_description
1 polymer ?
#
loop_
_entity_poly.entity_id
_entity_poly.type
_entity_poly.pdbx_seq_one_letter_code
_entity_poly.pdbx_strand_id
1 'polypeptide(L)'
;MRIRSMGQSTFTRAFKSADEGSAGSSGLAASFEPPRELIFAGDLDEAKQAALEKHQWMVLNVQSPHEFNCHRLNRDTWRDQIVSDLIQQNFVFYQVFTGDEEGLRIMSGYRLASTPAILVVDPVTGAPMRTWTGFMGPDRLVEELLPFMEMSFDDPKAASLASKSHRAPLARRAGASSGSLVRGMSCSLCSADEEEELRVALQASLEAASQASAPSAVADMPGRAESGSTSSGDVAPEPEQVAAEARARLPPEPAAGFPDGSRVQRRFEQACPLTALRDLCLAQNLEAAGGRSFALVPAYPAPLDLNGETTLEAAGVANSMVVMKWDD
;
A
#
# COMPACT_ATOMS: atom_id res chain seq x y z
N MET A 1 18.13 12.10 -56.25
CA MET A 1 19.09 11.38 -55.38
C MET A 1 19.74 12.34 -54.41
N ARG A 2 19.64 12.08 -53.09
CA ARG A 2 20.57 12.59 -52.06
C ARG A 2 20.43 11.69 -50.84
N ILE A 3 21.38 10.79 -50.66
CA ILE A 3 21.43 9.87 -49.52
C ILE A 3 21.96 10.64 -48.31
N ARG A 4 21.36 10.46 -47.12
CA ARG A 4 21.95 10.90 -45.86
C ARG A 4 22.06 9.70 -44.92
N SER A 5 23.24 9.60 -44.31
CA SER A 5 23.68 8.53 -43.43
C SER A 5 22.62 8.12 -42.40
N MET A 6 22.38 6.83 -42.27
CA MET A 6 21.86 6.27 -41.01
C MET A 6 22.93 6.49 -39.94
N GLY A 7 22.52 7.01 -38.78
CA GLY A 7 23.32 6.90 -37.56
C GLY A 7 23.06 5.53 -36.95
N GLN A 8 24.10 4.76 -36.68
CA GLN A 8 23.94 3.45 -36.03
C GLN A 8 23.65 3.68 -34.54
N SER A 9 22.43 3.36 -34.09
CA SER A 9 22.09 3.40 -32.66
C SER A 9 22.87 2.30 -31.92
N THR A 10 23.49 2.65 -30.80
CA THR A 10 24.47 1.79 -30.10
C THR A 10 23.81 0.79 -29.15
N PHE A 11 22.88 -0.03 -29.67
CA PHE A 11 22.11 -0.98 -28.87
C PHE A 11 22.65 -2.42 -28.99
N THR A 12 23.88 -2.68 -28.53
CA THR A 12 24.44 -4.06 -28.50
C THR A 12 25.60 -4.27 -27.52
N ARG A 13 25.49 -3.84 -26.24
CA ARG A 13 26.56 -4.09 -25.25
C ARG A 13 26.13 -4.29 -23.78
N ALA A 14 25.34 -5.33 -23.48
CA ALA A 14 25.27 -5.90 -22.12
C ALA A 14 24.68 -7.34 -21.97
N PHE A 15 24.50 -8.14 -23.03
CA PHE A 15 23.99 -9.53 -22.89
C PHE A 15 24.75 -10.55 -23.75
N LYS A 16 25.99 -10.88 -23.39
CA LYS A 16 26.73 -12.00 -23.97
C LYS A 16 27.73 -12.64 -22.99
N SER A 17 27.64 -13.96 -22.87
CA SER A 17 28.52 -14.88 -22.14
C SER A 17 28.71 -14.63 -20.64
N ALA A 18 27.93 -15.38 -19.84
CA ALA A 18 28.32 -15.86 -18.51
C ALA A 18 27.73 -17.27 -18.27
N ASP A 19 27.81 -18.14 -19.28
CA ASP A 19 27.43 -19.55 -19.17
C ASP A 19 28.69 -20.41 -19.00
N GLU A 20 29.08 -20.63 -17.74
CA GLU A 20 29.91 -21.76 -17.32
C GLU A 20 29.84 -21.90 -15.77
N GLY A 21 29.05 -22.85 -15.27
CA GLY A 21 29.27 -23.46 -13.95
C GLY A 21 28.55 -22.91 -12.70
N SER A 22 27.21 -22.98 -12.63
CA SER A 22 26.51 -23.23 -11.33
C SER A 22 25.08 -23.77 -11.52
N ALA A 23 24.94 -25.08 -11.69
CA ALA A 23 23.64 -25.73 -11.92
C ALA A 23 22.75 -25.87 -10.66
N GLY A 24 23.06 -25.18 -9.56
CA GLY A 24 22.31 -25.25 -8.29
C GLY A 24 21.52 -23.99 -7.91
N SER A 25 21.84 -22.83 -8.50
CA SER A 25 21.30 -21.53 -8.06
C SER A 25 20.44 -20.79 -9.10
N SER A 26 20.60 -21.09 -10.40
CA SER A 26 20.00 -20.28 -11.46
C SER A 26 18.48 -20.37 -11.56
N GLY A 27 17.86 -21.47 -11.12
CA GLY A 27 16.42 -21.69 -11.26
C GLY A 27 15.56 -20.65 -10.52
N LEU A 28 15.91 -20.33 -9.27
CA LEU A 28 15.16 -19.35 -8.48
C LEU A 28 15.46 -17.91 -8.90
N ALA A 29 16.72 -17.59 -9.25
CA ALA A 29 17.09 -16.25 -9.73
C ALA A 29 16.35 -15.91 -11.03
N ALA A 30 16.29 -16.86 -11.98
CA ALA A 30 15.53 -16.72 -13.21
C ALA A 30 14.04 -16.46 -12.96
N SER A 31 13.45 -17.04 -11.90
CA SER A 31 12.03 -16.84 -11.55
C SER A 31 11.65 -15.38 -11.20
N PHE A 32 12.62 -14.50 -10.95
CA PHE A 32 12.39 -13.07 -10.72
C PHE A 32 12.81 -12.19 -11.91
N GLU A 33 13.44 -12.76 -12.95
CA GLU A 33 13.79 -12.01 -14.15
C GLU A 33 12.54 -11.52 -14.92
N PRO A 34 12.64 -10.37 -15.63
CA PRO A 34 11.57 -9.87 -16.49
C PRO A 34 11.15 -10.87 -17.58
N PRO A 35 9.89 -10.79 -18.04
CA PRO A 35 9.36 -11.68 -19.09
C PRO A 35 9.90 -11.30 -20.48
N ARG A 36 11.14 -11.67 -20.79
CA ARG A 36 11.86 -11.27 -22.01
C ARG A 36 11.11 -11.53 -23.32
N GLU A 37 10.21 -12.50 -23.34
CA GLU A 37 9.37 -12.88 -24.49
C GLU A 37 8.14 -11.98 -24.69
N LEU A 38 7.68 -11.29 -23.63
CA LEU A 38 6.58 -10.31 -23.70
C LEU A 38 7.07 -8.93 -24.16
N ILE A 39 8.30 -8.56 -23.79
CA ILE A 39 8.79 -7.18 -23.87
C ILE A 39 9.05 -6.80 -25.34
N PHE A 40 8.31 -5.80 -25.82
CA PHE A 40 8.55 -5.16 -27.11
C PHE A 40 9.96 -4.54 -27.15
N ALA A 41 10.72 -4.88 -28.18
CA ALA A 41 12.08 -4.38 -28.38
C ALA A 41 12.07 -3.15 -29.31
N GLY A 42 12.26 -1.97 -28.70
CA GLY A 42 12.31 -0.66 -29.36
C GLY A 42 12.13 0.46 -28.34
N ASP A 43 12.02 1.70 -28.79
CA ASP A 43 11.71 2.86 -27.95
C ASP A 43 10.18 3.00 -27.68
N LEU A 44 9.76 3.77 -26.67
CA LEU A 44 8.33 3.99 -26.34
C LEU A 44 7.45 4.41 -27.54
N ASP A 45 7.99 5.23 -28.45
CA ASP A 45 7.23 5.69 -29.62
C ASP A 45 7.14 4.62 -30.73
N GLU A 46 8.13 3.71 -30.82
CA GLU A 46 8.04 2.52 -31.66
C GLU A 46 7.01 1.51 -31.11
N ALA A 47 6.93 1.37 -29.79
CA ALA A 47 5.92 0.54 -29.13
C ALA A 47 4.48 1.04 -29.39
N LYS A 48 4.25 2.37 -29.34
CA LYS A 48 2.95 2.98 -29.73
C LYS A 48 2.64 2.75 -31.21
N GLN A 49 3.63 2.93 -32.10
CA GLN A 49 3.44 2.72 -33.53
C GLN A 49 3.10 1.24 -33.83
N ALA A 50 3.77 0.29 -33.19
CA ALA A 50 3.45 -1.13 -33.30
C ALA A 50 2.06 -1.49 -32.75
N ALA A 51 1.61 -0.82 -31.67
CA ALA A 51 0.27 -1.00 -31.12
C ALA A 51 -0.80 -0.47 -32.08
N LEU A 52 -0.57 0.70 -32.69
CA LEU A 52 -1.42 1.28 -33.73
C LEU A 52 -1.51 0.38 -34.97
N GLU A 53 -0.38 -0.14 -35.46
CA GLU A 53 -0.32 -1.05 -36.62
C GLU A 53 -1.00 -2.39 -36.38
N LYS A 54 -0.96 -2.91 -35.14
CA LYS A 54 -1.68 -4.14 -34.74
C LYS A 54 -3.16 -3.92 -34.40
N HIS A 55 -3.62 -2.67 -34.31
CA HIS A 55 -4.94 -2.29 -33.77
C HIS A 55 -5.17 -2.76 -32.32
N GLN A 56 -4.11 -2.68 -31.49
CA GLN A 56 -4.08 -3.16 -30.11
C GLN A 56 -3.81 -2.02 -29.12
N TRP A 57 -4.20 -2.20 -27.86
CA TRP A 57 -3.77 -1.32 -26.77
C TRP A 57 -2.33 -1.59 -26.36
N MET A 58 -1.66 -0.58 -25.81
CA MET A 58 -0.33 -0.74 -25.23
C MET A 58 -0.44 -0.94 -23.70
N VAL A 59 0.21 -1.98 -23.18
CA VAL A 59 0.40 -2.19 -21.74
C VAL A 59 1.82 -1.74 -21.38
N LEU A 60 1.92 -0.74 -20.51
CA LEU A 60 3.19 -0.17 -20.03
C LEU A 60 3.44 -0.66 -18.60
N ASN A 61 4.57 -1.33 -18.37
CA ASN A 61 5.02 -1.84 -17.08
C ASN A 61 6.29 -1.08 -16.62
N VAL A 62 6.16 -0.31 -15.54
CA VAL A 62 7.28 0.46 -14.94
C VAL A 62 7.73 -0.24 -13.66
N GLN A 63 9.00 -0.64 -13.59
CA GLN A 63 9.56 -1.39 -12.47
C GLN A 63 10.80 -0.75 -11.86
N SER A 64 11.08 -1.06 -10.60
CA SER A 64 12.34 -0.73 -9.92
C SER A 64 13.03 -2.02 -9.48
N PRO A 65 14.35 -2.19 -9.73
CA PRO A 65 15.08 -3.37 -9.27
C PRO A 65 15.21 -3.43 -7.73
N HIS A 66 14.95 -2.33 -7.03
CA HIS A 66 14.99 -2.22 -5.57
C HIS A 66 13.64 -2.49 -4.90
N GLU A 67 12.57 -2.69 -5.67
CA GLU A 67 11.20 -2.83 -5.17
C GLU A 67 10.75 -4.30 -5.15
N PHE A 68 10.48 -4.85 -3.95
CA PHE A 68 10.10 -6.25 -3.79
C PHE A 68 8.84 -6.62 -4.58
N ASN A 69 7.86 -5.71 -4.67
CA ASN A 69 6.64 -5.95 -5.44
C ASN A 69 6.91 -6.09 -6.94
N CYS A 70 7.99 -5.52 -7.50
CA CYS A 70 8.37 -5.73 -8.91
C CYS A 70 8.83 -7.18 -9.14
N HIS A 71 9.73 -7.68 -8.29
CA HIS A 71 10.21 -9.07 -8.33
C HIS A 71 9.05 -10.06 -8.16
N ARG A 72 8.14 -9.77 -7.22
CA ARG A 72 6.93 -10.57 -7.01
C ARG A 72 6.03 -10.59 -8.25
N LEU A 73 5.84 -9.45 -8.93
CA LEU A 73 5.00 -9.36 -10.13
C LEU A 73 5.63 -10.10 -11.32
N ASN A 74 6.97 -10.12 -11.45
CA ASN A 74 7.66 -10.97 -12.41
C ASN A 74 7.40 -12.46 -12.15
N ARG A 75 7.46 -12.90 -10.88
CA ARG A 75 7.28 -14.31 -10.48
C ARG A 75 5.83 -14.80 -10.52
N ASP A 76 4.90 -14.03 -9.94
CA ASP A 76 3.51 -14.44 -9.68
C ASP A 76 2.55 -14.06 -10.82
N THR A 77 2.92 -13.09 -11.67
CA THR A 77 1.97 -12.45 -12.60
C THR A 77 2.45 -12.54 -14.06
N TRP A 78 3.65 -12.04 -14.39
CA TRP A 78 4.14 -12.10 -15.79
C TRP A 78 4.62 -13.49 -16.23
N ARG A 79 4.91 -14.37 -15.28
CA ARG A 79 5.28 -15.78 -15.51
C ARG A 79 4.08 -16.73 -15.46
N ASP A 80 2.89 -16.23 -15.17
CA ASP A 80 1.67 -17.01 -15.39
C ASP A 80 1.39 -17.16 -16.89
N GLN A 81 1.02 -18.38 -17.32
CA GLN A 81 0.84 -18.67 -18.74
C GLN A 81 -0.41 -17.99 -19.31
N ILE A 82 -1.48 -17.85 -18.52
CA ILE A 82 -2.74 -17.24 -18.97
C ILE A 82 -2.53 -15.73 -19.17
N VAL A 83 -1.86 -15.07 -18.23
CA VAL A 83 -1.43 -13.67 -18.39
C VAL A 83 -0.49 -13.50 -19.59
N SER A 84 0.52 -14.36 -19.71
CA SER A 84 1.51 -14.29 -20.81
C SER A 84 0.83 -14.40 -22.18
N ASP A 85 0.02 -15.43 -22.38
CA ASP A 85 -0.68 -15.68 -23.65
C ASP A 85 -1.68 -14.56 -23.98
N LEU A 86 -2.44 -14.09 -22.98
CA LEU A 86 -3.39 -12.98 -23.14
C LEU A 86 -2.70 -11.68 -23.55
N ILE A 87 -1.56 -11.37 -22.92
CA ILE A 87 -0.75 -10.19 -23.27
C ILE A 87 -0.20 -10.32 -24.70
N GLN A 88 0.46 -11.43 -25.05
CA GLN A 88 1.05 -11.64 -26.39
C GLN A 88 0.02 -11.53 -27.52
N GLN A 89 -1.20 -12.02 -27.29
CA GLN A 89 -2.24 -12.09 -28.32
C GLN A 89 -3.00 -10.77 -28.51
N ASN A 90 -3.14 -9.93 -27.47
CA ASN A 90 -4.09 -8.81 -27.47
C ASN A 90 -3.45 -7.42 -27.23
N PHE A 91 -2.21 -7.36 -26.74
CA PHE A 91 -1.58 -6.11 -26.30
C PHE A 91 -0.14 -5.99 -26.81
N VAL A 92 0.34 -4.75 -26.98
CA VAL A 92 1.78 -4.48 -27.07
C VAL A 92 2.31 -4.18 -25.68
N PHE A 93 3.14 -5.07 -25.15
CA PHE A 93 3.71 -4.94 -23.81
C PHE A 93 5.07 -4.24 -23.86
N TYR A 94 5.18 -3.09 -23.20
CA TYR A 94 6.42 -2.30 -23.10
C TYR A 94 6.85 -2.18 -21.64
N GLN A 95 8.13 -2.42 -21.36
CA GLN A 95 8.67 -2.44 -19.99
C GLN A 95 9.92 -1.55 -19.88
N VAL A 96 9.94 -0.73 -18.83
CA VAL A 96 11.05 0.19 -18.51
C VAL A 96 11.41 0.13 -17.02
N PHE A 97 12.66 0.47 -16.68
CA PHE A 97 13.10 0.53 -15.28
C PHE A 97 13.35 1.96 -14.81
N THR A 98 13.15 2.20 -13.52
CA THR A 98 13.42 3.51 -12.88
C THR A 98 14.91 3.87 -12.80
N GLY A 99 15.80 2.96 -13.19
CA GLY A 99 17.23 3.24 -13.36
C GLY A 99 17.55 3.91 -14.70
N ASP A 100 16.65 3.81 -15.69
CA ASP A 100 16.83 4.35 -17.02
C ASP A 100 16.27 5.78 -17.12
N GLU A 101 16.91 6.64 -17.93
CA GLU A 101 16.39 7.99 -18.20
C GLU A 101 14.95 7.97 -18.72
N GLU A 102 14.61 6.97 -19.55
CA GLU A 102 13.27 6.81 -20.10
C GLU A 102 12.24 6.44 -19.04
N GLY A 103 12.56 5.53 -18.13
CA GLY A 103 11.69 5.19 -16.99
C GLY A 103 11.40 6.41 -16.11
N LEU A 104 12.41 7.25 -15.82
CA LEU A 104 12.24 8.50 -15.07
C LEU A 104 11.39 9.54 -15.83
N ARG A 105 11.55 9.65 -17.15
CA ARG A 105 10.70 10.50 -18.01
C ARG A 105 9.25 10.00 -18.02
N ILE A 106 9.05 8.69 -18.12
CA ILE A 106 7.74 8.02 -18.10
C ILE A 106 7.04 8.22 -16.75
N MET A 107 7.72 7.98 -15.63
CA MET A 107 7.17 8.27 -14.29
C MET A 107 6.74 9.74 -14.16
N SER A 108 7.56 10.66 -14.65
CA SER A 108 7.26 12.11 -14.60
C SER A 108 6.07 12.49 -15.48
N GLY A 109 5.99 11.94 -16.70
CA GLY A 109 4.93 12.22 -17.68
C GLY A 109 3.57 11.68 -17.24
N TYR A 110 3.52 10.42 -16.82
CA TYR A 110 2.30 9.75 -16.32
C TYR A 110 1.99 10.05 -14.84
N ARG A 111 2.86 10.79 -14.15
CA ARG A 111 2.75 11.20 -12.73
C ARG A 111 2.66 10.01 -11.76
N LEU A 112 3.50 9.01 -12.00
CA LEU A 112 3.59 7.80 -11.19
C LEU A 112 4.32 8.09 -9.88
N ALA A 113 3.68 7.81 -8.75
CA ALA A 113 4.23 8.08 -7.41
C ALA A 113 4.96 6.88 -6.79
N SER A 114 4.82 5.68 -7.36
CA SER A 114 5.34 4.43 -6.83
C SER A 114 5.57 3.39 -7.94
N THR A 115 6.29 2.31 -7.61
CA THR A 115 6.47 1.12 -8.47
C THR A 115 6.08 -0.16 -7.72
N PRO A 116 5.81 -1.29 -8.40
CA PRO A 116 5.55 -1.38 -9.85
C PRO A 116 4.32 -0.56 -10.22
N ALA A 117 4.27 -0.11 -11.47
CA ALA A 117 3.09 0.55 -12.04
C ALA A 117 2.76 -0.07 -13.39
N ILE A 118 1.50 -0.50 -13.54
CA ILE A 118 0.97 -1.03 -14.80
C ILE A 118 0.00 0.00 -15.35
N LEU A 119 0.06 0.28 -16.65
CA LEU A 119 -0.83 1.20 -17.34
C LEU A 119 -1.36 0.57 -18.63
N VAL A 120 -2.65 0.76 -18.91
CA VAL A 120 -3.17 0.65 -20.29
C VAL A 120 -3.13 2.04 -20.91
N VAL A 121 -2.47 2.15 -22.06
CA VAL A 121 -2.19 3.40 -22.76
C VAL A 121 -2.81 3.36 -24.16
N ASP A 122 -3.52 4.44 -24.50
CA ASP A 122 -3.99 4.70 -25.86
C ASP A 122 -2.79 4.96 -26.78
N PRO A 123 -2.59 4.18 -27.86
CA PRO A 123 -1.44 4.34 -28.75
C PRO A 123 -1.53 5.61 -29.63
N VAL A 124 -2.74 6.15 -29.86
CA VAL A 124 -2.98 7.34 -30.69
C VAL A 124 -2.73 8.62 -29.91
N THR A 125 -3.27 8.74 -28.69
CA THR A 125 -3.11 9.95 -27.87
C THR A 125 -1.98 9.88 -26.85
N GLY A 126 -1.44 8.68 -26.59
CA GLY A 126 -0.49 8.42 -25.50
C GLY A 126 -1.10 8.53 -24.10
N ALA A 127 -2.41 8.75 -23.97
CA ALA A 127 -3.06 8.97 -22.69
C ALA A 127 -3.22 7.66 -21.87
N PRO A 128 -3.05 7.72 -20.54
CA PRO A 128 -3.32 6.57 -19.68
C PRO A 128 -4.83 6.36 -19.55
N MET A 129 -5.34 5.25 -20.08
CA MET A 129 -6.73 4.85 -19.88
C MET A 129 -6.92 4.34 -18.45
N ARG A 130 -6.03 3.47 -17.99
CA ARG A 130 -6.06 2.93 -16.63
C ARG A 130 -4.65 2.79 -16.08
N THR A 131 -4.52 2.94 -14.77
CA THR A 131 -3.25 2.86 -14.05
C THR A 131 -3.48 2.13 -12.74
N TRP A 132 -2.64 1.15 -12.45
CA TRP A 132 -2.57 0.43 -11.18
C TRP A 132 -1.15 0.53 -10.64
N THR A 133 -0.99 0.47 -9.31
CA THR A 133 0.31 0.56 -8.63
C THR A 133 0.39 -0.46 -7.50
N GLY A 134 1.60 -0.90 -7.19
CA GLY A 134 1.84 -2.02 -6.27
C GLY A 134 1.56 -3.39 -6.92
N PHE A 135 1.60 -4.45 -6.12
CA PHE A 135 1.40 -5.81 -6.63
C PHE A 135 -0.03 -6.04 -7.16
N MET A 136 -0.12 -6.67 -8.33
CA MET A 136 -1.35 -7.17 -8.93
C MET A 136 -1.17 -8.65 -9.30
N GLY A 137 -2.06 -9.52 -8.80
CA GLY A 137 -2.05 -10.95 -9.12
C GLY A 137 -2.65 -11.27 -10.50
N PRO A 138 -2.41 -12.48 -11.02
CA PRO A 138 -2.74 -12.86 -12.39
C PRO A 138 -4.24 -12.79 -12.69
N ASP A 139 -5.09 -13.42 -11.87
CA ASP A 139 -6.55 -13.46 -12.11
C ASP A 139 -7.14 -12.06 -12.21
N ARG A 140 -6.75 -11.18 -11.27
CA ARG A 140 -7.19 -9.78 -11.24
C ARG A 140 -6.68 -9.00 -12.45
N LEU A 141 -5.45 -9.24 -12.91
CA LEU A 141 -4.93 -8.58 -14.10
C LEU A 141 -5.74 -8.98 -15.34
N VAL A 142 -6.12 -10.26 -15.46
CA VAL A 142 -7.01 -10.74 -16.54
C VAL A 142 -8.36 -10.02 -16.47
N GLU A 143 -9.04 -10.04 -15.32
CA GLU A 143 -10.32 -9.35 -15.10
C GLU A 143 -10.27 -7.85 -15.47
N GLU A 144 -9.19 -7.17 -15.09
CA GLU A 144 -9.01 -5.74 -15.31
C GLU A 144 -8.58 -5.38 -16.75
N LEU A 145 -8.11 -6.36 -17.55
CA LEU A 145 -7.78 -6.21 -18.98
C LEU A 145 -8.91 -6.59 -19.93
N LEU A 146 -9.82 -7.51 -19.56
CA LEU A 146 -10.94 -7.95 -20.42
C LEU A 146 -11.71 -6.80 -21.11
N PRO A 147 -12.07 -5.68 -20.45
CA PRO A 147 -12.79 -4.59 -21.11
C PRO A 147 -12.03 -3.93 -22.27
N PHE A 148 -10.70 -4.01 -22.27
CA PHE A 148 -9.83 -3.49 -23.34
C PHE A 148 -9.67 -4.50 -24.50
N MET A 149 -10.03 -5.77 -24.29
CA MET A 149 -10.13 -6.77 -25.35
C MET A 149 -11.48 -6.68 -26.10
N GLU A 150 -12.53 -6.21 -25.42
CA GLU A 150 -13.86 -6.01 -26.01
C GLU A 150 -14.01 -4.73 -26.84
N MET A 151 -13.16 -3.72 -26.61
CA MET A 151 -13.21 -2.41 -27.28
C MET A 151 -11.82 -1.98 -27.75
N SER A 152 -11.63 -1.69 -29.03
CA SER A 152 -10.41 -1.04 -29.54
C SER A 152 -10.46 0.48 -29.31
N PHE A 153 -9.31 1.15 -29.43
CA PHE A 153 -9.16 2.60 -29.18
C PHE A 153 -10.02 3.50 -30.10
N ASP A 154 -10.41 3.00 -31.27
CA ASP A 154 -11.31 3.69 -32.21
C ASP A 154 -12.80 3.65 -31.82
N ASP A 155 -13.22 2.83 -30.85
CA ASP A 155 -14.63 2.79 -30.42
C ASP A 155 -14.98 4.06 -29.62
N PRO A 156 -16.04 4.83 -29.97
CA PRO A 156 -16.48 5.99 -29.18
C PRO A 156 -16.82 5.67 -27.71
N LYS A 157 -17.01 4.39 -27.34
CA LYS A 157 -17.16 3.91 -25.96
C LYS A 157 -15.83 3.68 -25.24
N ALA A 158 -14.70 3.53 -25.92
CA ALA A 158 -13.40 3.30 -25.30
C ALA A 158 -13.02 4.43 -24.32
N ALA A 159 -13.46 5.65 -24.60
CA ALA A 159 -13.37 6.81 -23.69
C ALA A 159 -14.10 6.62 -22.33
N SER A 160 -14.89 5.56 -22.15
CA SER A 160 -15.48 5.16 -20.85
C SER A 160 -14.62 4.19 -20.05
N LEU A 161 -13.70 3.47 -20.70
CA LEU A 161 -12.68 2.64 -20.04
C LEU A 161 -11.62 3.51 -19.35
N ALA A 162 -11.43 4.74 -19.85
CA ALA A 162 -10.64 5.79 -19.25
C ALA A 162 -11.11 6.06 -17.80
N SER A 163 -10.34 5.54 -16.85
CA SER A 163 -10.61 5.67 -15.43
C SER A 163 -10.73 7.13 -15.03
N LYS A 164 -11.80 7.46 -14.28
CA LYS A 164 -11.92 8.76 -13.59
C LYS A 164 -11.01 8.76 -12.36
N SER A 165 -9.71 8.62 -12.59
CA SER A 165 -8.64 8.80 -11.60
C SER A 165 -8.95 10.06 -10.79
N HIS A 166 -8.90 9.93 -9.46
CA HIS A 166 -9.58 10.82 -8.52
C HIS A 166 -9.05 12.26 -8.54
N ARG A 167 -9.47 13.04 -9.54
CA ARG A 167 -9.72 14.47 -9.38
C ARG A 167 -10.86 14.61 -8.39
N ALA A 168 -10.53 14.54 -7.10
CA ALA A 168 -11.40 15.04 -6.04
C ALA A 168 -11.89 16.44 -6.48
N PRO A 169 -13.20 16.68 -6.57
CA PRO A 169 -13.69 17.99 -6.98
C PRO A 169 -13.19 19.01 -5.97
N LEU A 170 -12.38 19.96 -6.42
CA LEU A 170 -11.97 21.08 -5.56
C LEU A 170 -13.24 21.88 -5.27
N ALA A 171 -13.86 21.61 -4.12
CA ALA A 171 -15.19 22.10 -3.80
C ALA A 171 -15.19 23.62 -3.79
N ARG A 172 -15.82 24.22 -4.81
CA ARG A 172 -15.95 25.67 -4.94
C ARG A 172 -16.67 26.19 -3.71
N ARG A 173 -15.95 26.87 -2.82
CA ARG A 173 -16.51 27.53 -1.63
C ARG A 173 -17.38 28.71 -2.07
N ALA A 174 -18.65 28.43 -2.36
CA ALA A 174 -19.75 29.37 -2.45
C ALA A 174 -20.77 28.94 -1.38
N GLY A 175 -21.17 29.86 -0.50
CA GLY A 175 -21.89 29.54 0.73
C GLY A 175 -23.40 29.82 0.70
N ALA A 176 -24.07 29.32 1.75
CA ALA A 176 -25.50 29.47 2.06
C ALA A 176 -26.47 28.86 1.02
N SER A 177 -27.62 28.29 1.41
CA SER A 177 -28.38 28.43 2.66
C SER A 177 -29.12 27.14 3.06
N SER A 178 -29.74 27.13 4.24
CA SER A 178 -30.54 26.01 4.75
C SER A 178 -31.75 25.67 3.86
N GLY A 179 -32.00 24.37 3.63
CA GLY A 179 -33.20 23.88 2.96
C GLY A 179 -33.33 22.36 3.10
N SER A 180 -34.44 21.89 3.69
CA SER A 180 -34.78 20.47 3.74
C SER A 180 -35.20 19.97 2.36
N LEU A 181 -34.82 18.73 2.01
CA LEU A 181 -35.72 17.79 1.34
C LEU A 181 -35.18 16.35 1.40
N VAL A 182 -36.01 15.42 1.89
CA VAL A 182 -35.75 13.98 1.83
C VAL A 182 -36.08 13.47 0.43
N ARG A 183 -35.15 12.79 -0.27
CA ARG A 183 -35.51 12.00 -1.46
C ARG A 183 -34.56 10.84 -1.79
N GLY A 184 -35.02 9.63 -1.47
CA GLY A 184 -34.87 8.44 -2.31
C GLY A 184 -33.46 7.92 -2.61
N MET A 185 -32.91 7.10 -1.70
CA MET A 185 -32.03 6.01 -2.11
C MET A 185 -32.90 4.80 -2.47
N SER A 186 -32.82 4.31 -3.71
CA SER A 186 -33.48 3.06 -4.11
C SER A 186 -32.43 2.11 -4.69
N CYS A 187 -32.08 1.09 -3.91
CA CYS A 187 -31.35 -0.08 -4.37
C CYS A 187 -32.13 -1.29 -3.88
N SER A 188 -33.15 -1.66 -4.66
CA SER A 188 -33.94 -2.87 -4.43
C SER A 188 -33.14 -4.08 -4.87
N LEU A 189 -32.70 -4.92 -3.92
CA LEU A 189 -32.34 -6.34 -4.11
C LEU A 189 -31.98 -6.93 -2.73
N CYS A 190 -32.98 -7.37 -1.95
CA CYS A 190 -32.77 -8.15 -0.73
C CYS A 190 -32.94 -9.64 -1.06
N SER A 191 -32.09 -10.52 -0.52
CA SER A 191 -32.49 -11.92 -0.34
C SER A 191 -33.32 -12.04 0.95
N ALA A 192 -34.15 -13.08 1.05
CA ALA A 192 -35.02 -13.28 2.20
C ALA A 192 -34.30 -13.92 3.41
N ASP A 193 -33.14 -14.53 3.17
CA ASP A 193 -32.46 -15.42 4.11
C ASP A 193 -31.79 -14.67 5.28
N GLU A 194 -31.19 -13.50 5.02
CA GLU A 194 -30.46 -12.71 6.02
C GLU A 194 -31.37 -12.22 7.18
N GLU A 195 -32.65 -11.96 6.91
CA GLU A 195 -33.59 -11.47 7.95
C GLU A 195 -34.01 -12.58 8.93
N GLU A 196 -33.86 -13.85 8.56
CA GLU A 196 -34.13 -14.99 9.44
C GLU A 196 -32.90 -15.31 10.30
N GLU A 197 -31.69 -15.31 9.72
CA GLU A 197 -30.45 -15.47 10.48
C GLU A 197 -30.28 -14.36 11.54
N LEU A 198 -30.64 -13.11 11.21
CA LEU A 198 -30.59 -11.99 12.14
C LEU A 198 -31.57 -12.17 13.33
N ARG A 199 -32.74 -12.78 13.12
CA ARG A 199 -33.70 -13.10 14.18
C ARG A 199 -33.15 -14.14 15.15
N VAL A 200 -32.56 -15.22 14.62
CA VAL A 200 -31.96 -16.29 15.42
C VAL A 200 -30.82 -15.76 16.29
N ALA A 201 -29.94 -14.92 15.74
CA ALA A 201 -28.84 -14.30 16.47
C ALA A 201 -29.32 -13.37 17.61
N LEU A 202 -30.39 -12.61 17.38
CA LEU A 202 -30.99 -11.74 18.41
C LEU A 202 -31.64 -12.54 19.54
N GLN A 203 -32.35 -13.62 19.23
CA GLN A 203 -32.96 -14.46 20.27
C GLN A 203 -31.91 -15.17 21.13
N ALA A 204 -30.88 -15.77 20.52
CA ALA A 204 -29.78 -16.42 21.24
C ALA A 204 -29.06 -15.45 22.19
N SER A 205 -28.89 -14.20 21.78
CA SER A 205 -28.30 -13.13 22.60
C SER A 205 -29.16 -12.78 23.83
N LEU A 206 -30.49 -12.84 23.71
CA LEU A 206 -31.43 -12.55 24.79
C LEU A 206 -31.46 -13.68 25.83
N GLU A 207 -31.45 -14.94 25.38
CA GLU A 207 -31.46 -16.12 26.24
C GLU A 207 -30.17 -16.25 27.05
N ALA A 208 -29.01 -15.97 26.44
CA ALA A 208 -27.71 -15.97 27.12
C ALA A 208 -27.64 -14.96 28.29
N ALA A 209 -28.29 -13.80 28.18
CA ALA A 209 -28.34 -12.80 29.23
C ALA A 209 -29.20 -13.21 30.45
N SER A 210 -30.05 -14.24 30.32
CA SER A 210 -31.04 -14.61 31.34
C SER A 210 -30.51 -15.53 32.46
N GLN A 211 -29.32 -16.12 32.32
CA GLN A 211 -28.83 -17.20 33.20
C GLN A 211 -27.72 -16.79 34.19
N ALA A 212 -27.47 -15.48 34.41
CA ALA A 212 -26.32 -15.00 35.18
C ALA A 212 -26.68 -14.07 36.37
N SER A 213 -27.24 -14.62 37.46
CA SER A 213 -27.32 -14.03 38.82
C SER A 213 -27.72 -15.12 39.85
N ALA A 214 -26.88 -15.57 40.81
CA ALA A 214 -26.42 -14.94 42.07
C ALA A 214 -27.39 -15.16 43.28
N PRO A 215 -27.02 -14.97 44.57
CA PRO A 215 -25.75 -15.24 45.30
C PRO A 215 -25.90 -15.82 46.75
N SER A 216 -24.79 -16.20 47.43
CA SER A 216 -24.48 -16.18 48.90
C SER A 216 -23.17 -16.98 49.15
N ALA A 217 -22.09 -16.56 49.86
CA ALA A 217 -21.89 -15.87 51.17
C ALA A 217 -22.15 -16.83 52.37
N VAL A 218 -21.32 -16.97 53.44
CA VAL A 218 -20.12 -16.28 54.01
C VAL A 218 -19.03 -17.33 54.45
N ALA A 219 -17.98 -17.20 55.30
CA ALA A 219 -17.44 -16.23 56.29
C ALA A 219 -15.93 -16.52 56.65
N ASP A 220 -15.38 -15.72 57.60
CA ASP A 220 -14.25 -15.96 58.55
C ASP A 220 -12.75 -15.72 58.18
N MET A 221 -11.94 -15.44 59.22
CA MET A 221 -10.58 -14.80 59.25
C MET A 221 -9.90 -15.07 60.64
N PRO A 222 -8.65 -14.61 60.98
CA PRO A 222 -7.64 -13.89 60.21
C PRO A 222 -6.20 -14.49 60.25
N GLY A 223 -5.34 -14.03 59.33
CA GLY A 223 -4.02 -13.44 59.68
C GLY A 223 -2.78 -14.32 59.85
N ARG A 224 -1.73 -13.99 59.06
CA ARG A 224 -0.36 -13.66 59.55
C ARG A 224 0.43 -13.01 58.40
N ALA A 225 1.18 -11.94 58.69
CA ALA A 225 2.09 -11.33 57.74
C ALA A 225 3.54 -11.63 58.13
N GLU A 226 4.35 -12.13 57.20
CA GLU A 226 5.81 -12.13 57.29
C GLU A 226 6.40 -11.76 55.92
N SER A 227 7.46 -10.95 55.91
CA SER A 227 8.13 -10.51 54.69
C SER A 227 9.26 -11.46 54.31
N GLY A 228 9.31 -11.88 53.04
CA GLY A 228 10.41 -12.65 52.46
C GLY A 228 11.04 -11.91 51.30
N SER A 229 12.02 -11.05 51.58
CA SER A 229 12.82 -10.35 50.56
C SER A 229 14.00 -11.22 50.10
N THR A 230 14.78 -10.71 49.14
CA THR A 230 15.99 -11.28 48.49
C THR A 230 15.71 -12.34 47.39
N SER A 231 16.36 -12.31 46.22
CA SER A 231 17.33 -11.31 45.72
C SER A 231 17.29 -11.16 44.19
N SER A 232 17.29 -9.91 43.76
CA SER A 232 17.78 -9.38 42.48
C SER A 232 18.71 -10.27 41.65
N GLY A 233 18.30 -10.57 40.42
CA GLY A 233 19.21 -10.69 39.28
C GLY A 233 18.87 -9.58 38.29
N ASP A 234 19.79 -8.64 38.09
CA ASP A 234 19.57 -7.49 37.22
C ASP A 234 19.77 -7.91 35.75
N VAL A 235 18.67 -8.26 35.11
CA VAL A 235 18.59 -8.52 33.67
C VAL A 235 17.82 -7.35 33.07
N ALA A 236 18.53 -6.48 32.35
CA ALA A 236 17.90 -5.40 31.60
C ALA A 236 16.83 -6.02 30.66
N PRO A 237 15.61 -5.46 30.62
CA PRO A 237 14.51 -6.07 29.87
C PRO A 237 14.85 -6.11 28.38
N GLU A 238 14.71 -7.28 27.76
CA GLU A 238 14.90 -7.47 26.33
C GLU A 238 14.05 -6.44 25.56
N PRO A 239 14.58 -5.78 24.50
CA PRO A 239 13.91 -4.65 23.85
C PRO A 239 12.55 -5.03 23.26
N GLU A 240 12.35 -6.30 22.87
CA GLU A 240 11.06 -6.83 22.42
C GLU A 240 9.98 -6.78 23.51
N GLN A 241 10.35 -6.99 24.78
CA GLN A 241 9.42 -6.95 25.91
C GLN A 241 8.97 -5.51 26.20
N VAL A 242 9.91 -4.56 26.15
CA VAL A 242 9.63 -3.12 26.31
C VAL A 242 8.72 -2.62 25.18
N ALA A 243 9.00 -3.01 23.94
CA ALA A 243 8.15 -2.68 22.78
C ALA A 243 6.75 -3.31 22.88
N ALA A 244 6.64 -4.56 23.37
CA ALA A 244 5.37 -5.24 23.56
C ALA A 244 4.52 -4.62 24.68
N GLU A 245 5.12 -4.25 25.82
CA GLU A 245 4.39 -3.59 26.91
C GLU A 245 3.93 -2.18 26.50
N ALA A 246 4.81 -1.40 25.85
CA ALA A 246 4.43 -0.11 25.27
C ALA A 246 3.26 -0.26 24.27
N ARG A 247 3.30 -1.29 23.41
CA ARG A 247 2.21 -1.59 22.47
C ARG A 247 0.89 -1.93 23.18
N ALA A 248 0.93 -2.61 24.32
CA ALA A 248 -0.25 -2.99 25.11
C ALA A 248 -0.90 -1.82 25.86
N ARG A 249 -0.15 -0.76 26.17
CA ARG A 249 -0.64 0.46 26.83
C ARG A 249 -1.38 1.44 25.91
N LEU A 250 -1.23 1.29 24.59
CA LEU A 250 -1.73 2.26 23.61
C LEU A 250 -3.22 2.05 23.25
N PRO A 251 -4.06 3.13 23.19
CA PRO A 251 -5.49 3.01 22.92
C PRO A 251 -5.86 2.31 21.59
N PRO A 252 -6.94 1.51 21.54
CA PRO A 252 -7.32 0.77 20.34
C PRO A 252 -7.69 1.69 19.17
N GLU A 253 -7.26 1.33 17.95
CA GLU A 253 -7.44 2.18 16.76
C GLU A 253 -8.71 1.83 15.97
N PRO A 254 -9.44 2.83 15.42
CA PRO A 254 -10.32 2.59 14.28
C PRO A 254 -9.46 2.31 13.04
N ALA A 255 -9.64 1.12 12.44
CA ALA A 255 -8.72 0.57 11.45
C ALA A 255 -8.45 1.50 10.23
N ALA A 256 -7.17 1.80 9.99
CA ALA A 256 -6.70 2.58 8.84
C ALA A 256 -5.37 2.01 8.32
N GLY A 257 -5.44 0.92 7.56
CA GLY A 257 -4.24 0.29 6.96
C GLY A 257 -3.73 1.02 5.72
N PHE A 258 -2.40 1.10 5.57
CA PHE A 258 -1.71 1.49 4.34
C PHE A 258 -0.55 0.52 4.05
N PRO A 259 -0.40 0.02 2.81
CA PRO A 259 0.65 -0.93 2.46
C PRO A 259 1.99 -0.22 2.14
N ASP A 260 2.78 -0.03 3.19
CA ASP A 260 4.21 0.35 3.22
C ASP A 260 4.65 1.69 2.58
N GLY A 261 5.78 2.22 3.04
CA GLY A 261 6.26 3.60 2.81
C GLY A 261 6.48 4.42 4.09
N SER A 262 6.63 3.73 5.25
CA SER A 262 7.09 4.25 6.55
C SER A 262 6.65 5.67 6.95
N ARG A 263 5.34 5.89 7.14
CA ARG A 263 4.80 6.98 7.99
C ARG A 263 3.69 6.45 8.90
N VAL A 264 3.97 6.31 10.19
CA VAL A 264 3.00 5.83 11.19
C VAL A 264 2.03 6.96 11.55
N GLN A 265 0.93 7.11 10.79
CA GLN A 265 -0.09 8.11 11.05
C GLN A 265 -1.14 7.61 12.06
N ARG A 266 -0.76 7.57 13.34
CA ARG A 266 -1.70 7.27 14.43
C ARG A 266 -2.58 8.48 14.78
N ARG A 267 -3.85 8.25 15.12
CA ARG A 267 -4.73 9.24 15.74
C ARG A 267 -4.75 9.04 17.24
N PHE A 268 -4.67 10.13 17.98
CA PHE A 268 -4.80 10.17 19.44
C PHE A 268 -5.92 11.15 19.81
N GLU A 269 -6.56 10.93 20.96
CA GLU A 269 -7.49 11.89 21.53
C GLU A 269 -6.74 13.12 22.10
N GLN A 270 -7.37 14.30 22.09
CA GLN A 270 -6.72 15.54 22.52
C GLN A 270 -6.33 15.54 24.01
N ALA A 271 -7.09 14.79 24.83
CA ALA A 271 -6.82 14.59 26.25
C ALA A 271 -5.75 13.52 26.54
N CYS A 272 -5.21 12.84 25.53
CA CYS A 272 -4.18 11.81 25.70
C CYS A 272 -2.85 12.43 26.16
N PRO A 273 -2.09 11.82 27.10
CA PRO A 273 -0.79 12.33 27.56
C PRO A 273 0.32 12.12 26.53
N LEU A 274 1.37 12.95 26.60
CA LEU A 274 2.58 12.82 25.75
C LEU A 274 3.29 11.46 25.87
N THR A 275 3.12 10.76 27.00
CA THR A 275 3.64 9.39 27.19
C THR A 275 3.11 8.41 26.13
N ALA A 276 1.92 8.63 25.57
CA ALA A 276 1.39 7.80 24.48
C ALA A 276 2.14 7.99 23.14
N LEU A 277 2.82 9.13 22.93
CA LEU A 277 3.77 9.28 21.82
C LEU A 277 5.08 8.54 22.11
N ARG A 278 5.57 8.57 23.36
CA ARG A 278 6.74 7.80 23.79
C ARG A 278 6.50 6.30 23.59
N ASP A 279 5.38 5.79 24.07
CA ASP A 279 4.99 4.38 23.92
C ASP A 279 4.80 4.00 22.43
N LEU A 280 4.32 4.90 21.58
CA LEU A 280 4.28 4.67 20.12
C LEU A 280 5.69 4.54 19.53
N CYS A 281 6.64 5.40 19.91
CA CYS A 281 8.02 5.30 19.45
C CYS A 281 8.71 4.02 19.94
N LEU A 282 8.52 3.63 21.20
CA LEU A 282 9.05 2.38 21.76
C LEU A 282 8.43 1.14 21.08
N ALA A 283 7.14 1.15 20.78
CA ALA A 283 6.44 0.06 20.10
C ALA A 283 6.78 -0.07 18.60
N GLN A 284 7.41 0.95 18.00
CA GLN A 284 7.74 0.99 16.55
C GLN A 284 9.25 0.94 16.28
N ASN A 285 10.11 1.15 17.27
CA ASN A 285 11.56 1.20 17.08
C ASN A 285 12.32 0.45 18.19
N LEU A 286 13.04 -0.60 17.81
CA LEU A 286 13.80 -1.47 18.73
C LEU A 286 15.05 -0.81 19.32
N GLU A 287 15.67 0.19 18.67
CA GLU A 287 16.77 0.96 19.28
C GLU A 287 16.25 1.83 20.42
N ALA A 288 15.07 2.44 20.25
CA ALA A 288 14.41 3.21 21.30
C ALA A 288 13.96 2.30 22.46
N ALA A 289 13.40 1.12 22.14
CA ALA A 289 13.05 0.11 23.15
C ALA A 289 14.29 -0.45 23.88
N GLY A 290 15.44 -0.53 23.20
CA GLY A 290 16.76 -0.85 23.77
C GLY A 290 17.40 0.28 24.58
N GLY A 291 16.68 1.37 24.86
CA GLY A 291 17.12 2.44 25.76
C GLY A 291 17.91 3.58 25.11
N ARG A 292 18.00 3.65 23.77
CA ARG A 292 18.59 4.82 23.09
C ARG A 292 17.73 6.06 23.30
N SER A 293 18.32 7.15 23.76
CA SER A 293 17.67 8.45 23.96
C SER A 293 17.21 9.08 22.64
N PHE A 294 15.99 9.61 22.63
CA PHE A 294 15.41 10.29 21.49
C PHE A 294 14.50 11.45 21.90
N ALA A 295 14.50 12.50 21.09
CA ALA A 295 13.63 13.65 21.20
C ALA A 295 12.59 13.67 20.07
N LEU A 296 11.35 14.02 20.38
CA LEU A 296 10.33 14.34 19.38
C LEU A 296 10.30 15.85 19.14
N VAL A 297 10.56 16.25 17.89
CA VAL A 297 10.68 17.66 17.48
C VAL A 297 9.52 18.04 16.55
N PRO A 298 8.51 18.81 17.01
CA PRO A 298 7.53 19.45 16.15
C PRO A 298 8.17 20.54 15.29
N ALA A 299 7.52 20.92 14.20
CA ALA A 299 8.00 21.98 13.30
C ALA A 299 8.17 23.34 14.01
N TYR A 300 7.35 23.64 15.02
CA TYR A 300 7.44 24.84 15.86
C TYR A 300 6.52 24.67 17.10
N PRO A 301 6.92 25.04 18.34
CA PRO A 301 8.27 25.33 18.85
C PRO A 301 8.83 24.23 19.77
N ALA A 302 10.17 24.14 19.87
CA ALA A 302 10.95 23.33 20.82
C ALA A 302 10.74 21.79 20.79
N PRO A 303 11.68 20.97 21.31
CA PRO A 303 11.46 19.54 21.54
C PRO A 303 10.41 19.30 22.63
N LEU A 304 9.65 18.20 22.52
CA LEU A 304 8.64 17.80 23.50
C LEU A 304 9.28 17.08 24.70
N ASP A 305 8.87 17.41 25.92
CA ASP A 305 9.14 16.58 27.09
C ASP A 305 8.19 15.37 27.11
N LEU A 306 8.70 14.22 26.69
CA LEU A 306 7.98 12.96 26.60
C LEU A 306 7.75 12.26 27.95
N ASN A 307 8.23 12.86 29.05
CA ASN A 307 8.12 12.31 30.40
C ASN A 307 7.15 13.11 31.29
N GLY A 308 6.72 14.29 30.84
CA GLY A 308 5.76 15.13 31.58
C GLY A 308 4.31 14.67 31.40
N GLU A 309 3.48 14.93 32.41
CA GLU A 309 2.03 14.65 32.43
C GLU A 309 1.20 15.58 31.51
N THR A 310 1.82 16.19 30.50
CA THR A 310 1.18 17.17 29.61
C THR A 310 0.36 16.47 28.53
N THR A 311 -0.82 17.01 28.20
CA THR A 311 -1.69 16.49 27.13
C THR A 311 -1.25 16.95 25.74
N LEU A 312 -1.65 16.22 24.71
CA LEU A 312 -1.37 16.58 23.30
C LEU A 312 -1.95 17.95 22.89
N GLU A 313 -3.07 18.36 23.49
CA GLU A 313 -3.62 19.71 23.30
C GLU A 313 -2.73 20.78 23.94
N ALA A 314 -2.36 20.62 25.22
CA ALA A 314 -1.53 21.58 25.95
C ALA A 314 -0.11 21.71 25.37
N ALA A 315 0.42 20.63 24.78
CA ALA A 315 1.68 20.62 24.05
C ALA A 315 1.60 21.25 22.64
N GLY A 316 0.42 21.65 22.16
CA GLY A 316 0.22 22.33 20.88
C GLY A 316 0.43 21.45 19.63
N VAL A 317 0.56 20.12 19.79
CA VAL A 317 0.92 19.20 18.69
C VAL A 317 -0.26 18.75 17.83
N ALA A 318 -1.48 19.22 18.12
CA ALA A 318 -2.68 18.87 17.36
C ALA A 318 -2.56 19.20 15.86
N ASN A 319 -2.69 18.18 15.00
CA ASN A 319 -2.48 18.25 13.54
C ASN A 319 -1.06 18.67 13.10
N SER A 320 -0.08 18.69 13.99
CA SER A 320 1.32 18.98 13.65
C SER A 320 2.03 17.77 13.05
N MET A 321 3.11 18.01 12.30
CA MET A 321 4.08 16.97 11.96
C MET A 321 5.22 17.01 12.98
N VAL A 322 5.49 15.86 13.59
CA VAL A 322 6.52 15.66 14.62
C VAL A 322 7.58 14.71 14.06
N VAL A 323 8.86 15.07 14.23
CA VAL A 323 9.99 14.30 13.72
C VAL A 323 10.78 13.73 14.90
N MET A 324 10.96 12.41 14.92
CA MET A 324 11.86 11.74 15.86
C MET A 324 13.32 12.02 15.48
N LYS A 325 14.12 12.41 16.46
CA LYS A 325 15.57 12.52 16.36
C LYS A 325 16.21 11.73 17.49
N TRP A 326 17.34 11.09 17.21
CA TRP A 326 18.21 10.56 18.25
C TRP A 326 18.91 11.69 18.98
N ASP A 327 19.15 11.50 20.27
CA ASP A 327 20.11 12.28 21.02
C ASP A 327 21.47 11.56 20.91
N ASP A 328 22.45 12.20 20.27
CA ASP A 328 23.82 11.71 20.04
C ASP A 328 24.83 12.39 21.01
#